data_AF-A0A7U9XG46-F1
#
_entry.id   AF-A0A7U9XG46-F1
#
_cell.length_a   1.000
_cell.length_b   1.000
_cell.length_c   1.000
_cell.angle_alpha   90.00
_cell.angle_beta   90.00
_cell.angle_gamma   90.00
#
_symmetry.space_group_name_H-M   'P 1'
#
loop_
_entity.id
_entity.type
_entity.pdbx_description
1 polymer ?
#
loop_
_entity_poly.entity_id
_entity_poly.type
_entity_poly.pdbx_seq_one_letter_code
_entity_poly.pdbx_strand_id
1 'polypeptide(L)'
;MERNLNDEKMYEYFQKEAKDIFAEFSERFDKVEEFPVCQMTREGISKIYKSLQVIYNKEEAAQEVCLIENVYEILTRFVGIKGMEHLLVNNYAAIENGIFLEHSAEGTPKRIREHYKHQFRNAYLGLLLLKDFHFDDCITDCVLDKKNEYAYFILAALTEKSEKNKRQMLKEIIYKSFLVSALFHDIGYPLAYYFRTADEIHQFASFFKIVNPAVKTVFAEIKALLNNSWLFQTVAHDEIRKKYEKNDHGCLSAISFLMNFYFSGSIYSLDDRKRCIVEMAAVSIYKHTNYYHKNSRMLFSQDPLSYFLRICDDLQEWQRFLVCIEEKHNYLRCAECGKIIRPAREDSSIYQCSCGKQFQKITQMENKKMSYIDICNGMSLEGNGHKLHIYLQYDCYRLLELLLSDYEAVVYREKGLKGIENMLQFQNYLPDIELHYFLSNNPVEIVKEMQERSKMSAADIQKWMDNQKNGVNLKEFMNICDDKISTQGFGGKIERNTVKYAGAAKNFTEQYLGEIFALWKFLEVKRND
;
A
#
# COMPACT_ATOMS: atom_id res chain seq x y z
N MET A 1 14.40 -16.32 -11.48
CA MET A 1 13.77 -16.50 -10.17
C MET A 1 12.43 -15.79 -10.18
N GLU A 2 11.38 -16.43 -9.68
CA GLU A 2 10.01 -15.89 -9.72
C GLU A 2 9.40 -15.89 -8.31
N ARG A 3 8.74 -14.79 -7.93
CA ARG A 3 7.95 -14.67 -6.70
C ARG A 3 6.59 -14.09 -7.03
N ASN A 4 5.54 -14.71 -6.49
CA ASN A 4 4.17 -14.18 -6.54
C ASN A 4 3.82 -13.67 -5.15
N LEU A 5 3.29 -12.46 -5.02
CA LEU A 5 3.06 -11.73 -3.76
C LEU A 5 1.58 -11.43 -3.55
N ASN A 6 1.08 -11.75 -2.36
CA ASN A 6 -0.23 -11.41 -1.82
C ASN A 6 -0.18 -11.47 -0.27
N ASP A 7 -1.26 -11.10 0.42
CA ASP A 7 -1.32 -11.12 1.89
C ASP A 7 -1.14 -12.53 2.48
N GLU A 8 -1.70 -13.57 1.86
CA GLU A 8 -1.53 -14.95 2.33
C GLU A 8 -0.06 -15.34 2.41
N LYS A 9 0.70 -15.06 1.35
CA LYS A 9 2.13 -15.33 1.29
C LYS A 9 2.96 -14.42 2.20
N MET A 10 2.51 -13.18 2.42
CA MET A 10 3.10 -12.32 3.42
C MET A 10 2.99 -12.93 4.82
N TYR A 11 1.79 -13.42 5.20
CA TYR A 11 1.60 -14.08 6.50
C TYR A 11 2.50 -15.32 6.63
N GLU A 12 2.53 -16.17 5.60
CA GLU A 12 3.39 -17.36 5.59
C GLU A 12 4.88 -17.00 5.71
N TYR A 13 5.32 -15.96 5.01
CA TYR A 13 6.70 -15.50 5.02
C TYR A 13 7.14 -15.03 6.41
N PHE A 14 6.34 -14.20 7.09
CA PHE A 14 6.69 -13.75 8.45
C PHE A 14 6.63 -14.86 9.49
N GLN A 15 5.78 -15.88 9.27
CA GLN A 15 5.70 -17.05 10.15
C GLN A 15 6.88 -18.00 9.97
N LYS A 16 7.36 -18.20 8.73
CA LYS A 16 8.28 -19.30 8.39
C LYS A 16 9.68 -18.86 7.98
N GLU A 17 9.84 -17.72 7.29
CA GLU A 17 11.09 -17.37 6.59
C GLU A 17 11.76 -16.11 7.14
N ALA A 18 10.99 -15.11 7.56
CA ALA A 18 11.53 -13.79 7.91
C ALA A 18 12.54 -13.85 9.07
N LYS A 19 12.30 -14.70 10.07
CA LYS A 19 13.20 -14.85 11.23
C LYS A 19 14.58 -15.37 10.85
N ASP A 20 14.65 -16.30 9.90
CA ASP A 20 15.90 -16.93 9.47
C ASP A 20 16.87 -15.90 8.88
N ILE A 21 16.34 -14.90 8.15
CA ILE A 21 17.13 -13.80 7.59
C ILE A 21 17.86 -13.05 8.69
N PHE A 22 17.16 -12.73 9.77
CA PHE A 22 17.75 -11.97 10.85
C PHE A 22 18.62 -12.83 11.77
N ALA A 23 18.35 -14.13 11.87
CA ALA A 23 19.18 -15.09 12.57
C ALA A 23 20.59 -15.19 11.97
N GLU A 24 20.74 -15.05 10.65
CA GLU A 24 22.04 -15.04 9.95
C GLU A 24 22.96 -13.88 10.40
N PHE A 25 22.40 -12.78 10.91
CA PHE A 25 23.15 -11.62 11.38
C PHE A 25 23.40 -11.62 12.90
N SER A 26 22.75 -12.52 13.65
CA SER A 26 22.89 -12.59 15.09
C SER A 26 24.16 -13.33 15.49
N GLU A 27 25.25 -12.62 15.77
CA GLU A 27 26.53 -13.17 16.29
C GLU A 27 26.39 -13.91 17.64
N ARG A 28 25.21 -13.93 18.27
CA ARG A 28 24.97 -14.48 19.61
C ARG A 28 23.61 -15.14 19.72
N PHE A 29 23.49 -16.39 19.26
CA PHE A 29 22.46 -17.27 19.81
C PHE A 29 22.80 -17.77 21.23
N ASP A 30 24.07 -17.66 21.64
CA ASP A 30 24.55 -18.25 22.92
C ASP A 30 24.50 -17.31 24.14
N LYS A 31 24.13 -16.04 23.94
CA LYS A 31 23.85 -15.10 25.04
C LYS A 31 22.57 -14.35 24.74
N VAL A 32 21.46 -15.07 24.81
CA VAL A 32 20.14 -14.48 24.93
C VAL A 32 20.17 -13.65 26.22
N GLU A 33 20.34 -12.33 26.12
CA GLU A 33 19.63 -11.49 27.10
C GLU A 33 18.19 -11.94 26.99
N GLU A 34 17.61 -12.47 28.08
CA GLU A 34 16.21 -12.89 28.13
C GLU A 34 15.34 -11.67 27.82
N PHE A 35 15.16 -11.39 26.54
CA PHE A 35 14.10 -10.54 26.07
C PHE A 35 12.83 -11.36 26.27
N PRO A 36 11.91 -10.88 27.12
CA PRO A 36 10.71 -11.64 27.43
C PRO A 36 9.98 -11.98 26.12
N VAL A 37 9.61 -13.26 26.00
CA VAL A 37 8.70 -13.75 24.97
C VAL A 37 7.47 -12.84 24.99
N CYS A 38 7.25 -12.10 23.91
CA CYS A 38 6.09 -11.24 23.66
C CYS A 38 5.51 -10.55 24.92
N GLN A 39 5.90 -9.30 25.22
CA GLN A 39 5.27 -8.56 26.34
C GLN A 39 3.81 -8.14 26.06
N MET A 40 3.22 -8.51 24.92
CA MET A 40 1.82 -8.24 24.67
C MET A 40 0.98 -9.11 25.59
N THR A 41 0.29 -8.47 26.54
CA THR A 41 -0.61 -9.20 27.45
C THR A 41 -1.72 -9.86 26.63
N ARG A 42 -2.26 -10.98 27.15
CA ARG A 42 -3.44 -11.64 26.56
C ARG A 42 -4.59 -10.67 26.32
N GLU A 43 -4.74 -9.67 27.19
CA GLU A 43 -5.72 -8.59 27.04
C GLU A 43 -5.38 -7.65 25.87
N GLY A 44 -4.11 -7.29 25.68
CA GLY A 44 -3.65 -6.49 24.55
C GLY A 44 -3.91 -7.17 23.21
N ILE A 45 -3.55 -8.45 23.10
CA ILE A 45 -3.81 -9.27 21.91
C ILE A 45 -5.33 -9.37 21.65
N SER A 46 -6.13 -9.61 22.70
CA SER A 46 -7.59 -9.68 22.57
C SER A 46 -8.21 -8.36 22.09
N LYS A 47 -7.68 -7.21 22.54
CA LYS A 47 -8.14 -5.89 22.10
C LYS A 47 -7.81 -5.65 20.62
N ILE A 48 -6.59 -5.98 20.19
CA ILE A 48 -6.18 -5.84 18.79
C ILE A 48 -7.04 -6.74 17.90
N TYR A 49 -7.20 -8.01 18.25
CA TYR A 49 -8.06 -8.95 17.52
C TYR A 49 -9.49 -8.41 17.34
N LYS A 50 -10.11 -7.91 18.43
CA LYS A 50 -11.46 -7.32 18.36
C LYS A 50 -11.52 -6.06 17.51
N SER A 51 -10.47 -5.24 17.52
CA SER A 51 -10.38 -4.04 16.68
C SER A 51 -10.28 -4.40 15.21
N LEU A 52 -9.49 -5.43 14.88
CA LEU A 52 -9.31 -5.92 13.51
C LEU A 52 -10.59 -6.55 12.96
N GLN A 53 -11.39 -7.22 13.78
CA GLN A 53 -12.69 -7.79 13.41
C GLN A 53 -13.75 -6.76 12.97
N VAL A 54 -13.48 -5.46 13.11
CA VAL A 54 -14.34 -4.40 12.56
C VAL A 54 -14.26 -4.38 11.03
N ILE A 55 -13.09 -4.66 10.46
CA ILE A 55 -12.82 -4.61 9.02
C ILE A 55 -12.65 -6.02 8.45
N TYR A 56 -11.91 -6.87 9.15
CA TYR A 56 -11.53 -8.20 8.67
C TYR A 56 -12.47 -9.29 9.20
N ASN A 57 -12.57 -10.39 8.45
CA ASN A 57 -13.23 -11.59 8.95
C ASN A 57 -12.40 -12.23 10.09
N LYS A 58 -12.96 -13.26 10.74
CA LYS A 58 -12.34 -13.85 11.94
C LYS A 58 -11.00 -14.51 11.66
N GLU A 59 -10.88 -15.14 10.49
CA GLU A 59 -9.71 -15.87 10.04
C GLU A 59 -8.57 -14.89 9.71
N GLU A 60 -8.86 -13.85 8.94
CA GLU A 60 -7.89 -12.82 8.56
C GLU A 60 -7.45 -11.98 9.76
N ALA A 61 -8.37 -11.61 10.66
CA ALA A 61 -8.00 -10.93 11.90
C ALA A 61 -7.04 -11.77 12.77
N ALA A 62 -7.13 -13.11 12.72
CA ALA A 62 -6.22 -13.98 13.44
C ALA A 62 -4.83 -14.02 12.79
N GLN A 63 -4.77 -14.07 11.45
CA GLN A 63 -3.51 -14.00 10.70
C GLN A 63 -2.77 -12.68 10.96
N GLU A 64 -3.49 -11.57 10.98
CA GLU A 64 -2.96 -10.24 11.31
C GLU A 64 -2.36 -10.17 12.72
N VAL A 65 -3.03 -10.75 13.72
CA VAL A 65 -2.48 -10.84 15.08
C VAL A 65 -1.18 -11.64 15.10
N CYS A 66 -1.15 -12.79 14.42
CA CYS A 66 0.07 -13.60 14.32
C CYS A 66 1.19 -12.85 13.58
N LEU A 67 0.86 -12.05 12.58
CA LEU A 67 1.82 -11.20 11.88
C LEU A 67 2.46 -10.18 12.84
N ILE A 68 1.66 -9.46 13.63
CA ILE A 68 2.16 -8.52 14.65
C ILE A 68 3.10 -9.23 15.63
N GLU A 69 2.71 -10.40 16.15
CA GLU A 69 3.52 -11.16 17.11
C GLU A 69 4.87 -11.58 16.51
N ASN A 70 4.87 -12.07 15.26
CA ASN A 70 6.11 -12.47 14.58
C ASN A 70 7.04 -11.28 14.34
N VAL A 71 6.50 -10.13 13.93
CA VAL A 71 7.30 -8.91 13.73
C VAL A 71 7.79 -8.34 15.06
N TYR A 72 6.96 -8.38 16.10
CA TYR A 72 7.36 -8.00 17.46
C TYR A 72 8.57 -8.84 17.93
N GLU A 73 8.52 -10.15 17.69
CA GLU A 73 9.64 -11.04 17.98
C GLU A 73 10.90 -10.66 17.18
N ILE A 74 10.75 -10.35 15.89
CA ILE A 74 11.88 -9.92 15.04
C ILE A 74 12.52 -8.63 15.61
N LEU A 75 11.71 -7.63 15.94
CA LEU A 75 12.18 -6.36 16.50
C LEU A 75 12.88 -6.55 17.84
N THR A 76 12.30 -7.35 18.74
CA THR A 76 12.84 -7.49 20.10
C THR A 76 14.05 -8.41 20.17
N ARG A 77 14.02 -9.56 19.49
CA ARG A 77 15.10 -10.56 19.56
C ARG A 77 16.26 -10.27 18.62
N PHE A 78 15.98 -9.80 17.40
CA PHE A 78 17.01 -9.70 16.37
C PHE A 78 17.45 -8.27 16.08
N VAL A 79 16.51 -7.32 15.98
CA VAL A 79 16.87 -5.90 15.89
C VAL A 79 17.46 -5.44 17.22
N GLY A 80 16.79 -5.78 18.33
CA GLY A 80 17.35 -5.65 19.69
C GLY A 80 17.59 -4.20 20.12
N ILE A 81 16.78 -3.26 19.64
CA ILE A 81 16.81 -1.85 20.03
C ILE A 81 15.57 -1.57 20.90
N LYS A 82 15.79 -1.39 22.21
CA LYS A 82 14.73 -1.17 23.20
C LYS A 82 13.94 0.10 22.88
N GLY A 83 12.62 0.04 23.05
CA GLY A 83 11.70 1.15 22.80
C GLY A 83 11.06 1.16 21.41
N MET A 84 11.53 0.35 20.44
CA MET A 84 10.88 0.22 19.12
C MET A 84 9.54 -0.49 19.23
N GLU A 85 9.44 -1.46 20.13
CA GLU A 85 8.26 -2.26 20.40
C GLU A 85 7.06 -1.41 20.83
N HIS A 86 7.30 -0.27 21.50
CA HIS A 86 6.24 0.67 21.90
C HIS A 86 5.54 1.31 20.69
N LEU A 87 6.25 1.46 19.58
CA LEU A 87 5.69 2.07 18.37
C LEU A 87 4.81 1.08 17.60
N LEU A 88 5.14 -0.22 17.64
CA LEU A 88 4.39 -1.29 16.98
C LEU A 88 3.10 -1.67 17.72
N VAL A 89 3.13 -1.69 19.06
CA VAL A 89 1.99 -2.13 19.92
C VAL A 89 0.88 -1.07 20.03
N ASN A 90 1.08 0.12 19.43
CA ASN A 90 0.02 1.12 19.37
C ASN A 90 -1.15 0.58 18.55
N ASN A 91 -2.37 0.78 19.05
CA ASN A 91 -3.62 0.34 18.41
C ASN A 91 -3.94 1.18 17.16
N TYR A 92 -3.00 1.23 16.22
CA TYR A 92 -3.07 2.02 15.00
C TYR A 92 -4.30 1.58 14.19
N ALA A 93 -4.57 0.28 14.12
CA ALA A 93 -5.79 -0.26 13.51
C ALA A 93 -7.08 0.39 14.06
N ALA A 94 -7.17 0.67 15.37
CA ALA A 94 -8.35 1.34 15.92
C ALA A 94 -8.45 2.82 15.55
N ILE A 95 -7.31 3.53 15.44
CA ILE A 95 -7.30 4.92 14.97
C ILE A 95 -7.65 4.95 13.49
N GLU A 96 -7.11 4.01 12.72
CA GLU A 96 -7.32 3.87 11.28
C GLU A 96 -8.80 3.65 10.93
N ASN A 97 -9.54 2.89 11.75
CA ASN A 97 -11.00 2.79 11.66
C ASN A 97 -11.70 4.16 11.60
N GLY A 98 -11.19 5.16 12.33
CA GLY A 98 -11.69 6.54 12.27
C GLY A 98 -11.23 7.32 11.04
N ILE A 99 -10.02 7.03 10.54
CA ILE A 99 -9.46 7.65 9.34
C ILE A 99 -10.20 7.19 8.09
N PHE A 100 -10.63 5.93 8.00
CA PHE A 100 -11.32 5.36 6.82
C PHE A 100 -12.55 6.14 6.34
N LEU A 101 -13.21 6.87 7.24
CA LEU A 101 -14.41 7.66 6.95
C LEU A 101 -14.10 9.16 6.78
N GLU A 102 -12.84 9.55 6.60
CA GLU A 102 -12.45 10.96 6.42
C GLU A 102 -12.94 11.52 5.07
N HIS A 103 -13.52 12.72 5.11
CA HIS A 103 -13.96 13.48 3.95
C HIS A 103 -13.27 14.86 3.94
N SER A 104 -13.19 15.49 2.78
CA SER A 104 -12.84 16.90 2.69
C SER A 104 -13.96 17.78 3.26
N ALA A 105 -13.65 19.06 3.49
CA ALA A 105 -14.64 20.07 3.87
C ALA A 105 -15.75 20.22 2.80
N GLU A 106 -15.43 19.94 1.53
CA GLU A 106 -16.40 19.92 0.42
C GLU A 106 -17.17 18.58 0.31
N GLY A 107 -16.97 17.65 1.24
CA GLY A 107 -17.67 16.37 1.30
C GLY A 107 -17.15 15.31 0.33
N THR A 108 -15.98 15.52 -0.29
CA THR A 108 -15.34 14.50 -1.13
C THR A 108 -14.63 13.47 -0.26
N PRO A 109 -14.94 12.16 -0.39
CA PRO A 109 -14.25 11.12 0.36
C PRO A 109 -12.75 11.16 0.08
N LYS A 110 -11.92 11.03 1.12
CA LYS A 110 -10.49 10.83 0.89
C LYS A 110 -10.25 9.41 0.39
N ARG A 111 -9.43 9.27 -0.66
CA ARG A 111 -8.97 7.97 -1.15
C ARG A 111 -7.95 7.39 -0.17
N ILE A 112 -8.45 6.70 0.86
CA ILE A 112 -7.65 6.18 1.97
C ILE A 112 -7.15 4.75 1.67
N ARG A 113 -5.97 4.41 2.19
CA ARG A 113 -5.37 3.07 2.19
C ARG A 113 -5.33 2.49 3.61
N GLU A 114 -5.24 1.17 3.75
CA GLU A 114 -4.85 0.48 5.00
C GLU A 114 -3.36 0.73 5.26
N HIS A 115 -3.01 1.87 5.84
CA HIS A 115 -1.66 2.25 6.27
C HIS A 115 -1.05 1.22 7.24
N TYR A 116 -1.81 0.71 8.21
CA TYR A 116 -1.28 -0.28 9.16
C TYR A 116 -0.83 -1.55 8.42
N LYS A 117 -1.70 -2.16 7.60
CA LYS A 117 -1.35 -3.36 6.84
C LYS A 117 -0.29 -3.06 5.77
N HIS A 118 -0.36 -1.88 5.15
CA HIS A 118 0.59 -1.40 4.15
C HIS A 118 2.03 -1.38 4.67
N GLN A 119 2.27 -1.02 5.94
CA GLN A 119 3.60 -1.09 6.57
C GLN A 119 4.21 -2.50 6.49
N PHE A 120 3.42 -3.54 6.78
CA PHE A 120 3.87 -4.93 6.70
C PHE A 120 4.07 -5.40 5.26
N ARG A 121 3.19 -4.99 4.34
CA ARG A 121 3.34 -5.27 2.91
C ARG A 121 4.63 -4.65 2.37
N ASN A 122 4.93 -3.42 2.75
CA ASN A 122 6.16 -2.72 2.37
C ASN A 122 7.41 -3.45 2.91
N ALA A 123 7.37 -3.85 4.20
CA ALA A 123 8.43 -4.66 4.80
C ALA A 123 8.62 -6.01 4.09
N TYR A 124 7.54 -6.70 3.75
CA TYR A 124 7.58 -7.97 3.01
C TYR A 124 8.24 -7.82 1.63
N LEU A 125 7.78 -6.86 0.83
CA LEU A 125 8.32 -6.60 -0.51
C LEU A 125 9.82 -6.32 -0.44
N GLY A 126 10.25 -5.40 0.42
CA GLY A 126 11.66 -5.05 0.46
C GLY A 126 12.53 -6.16 1.04
N LEU A 127 12.06 -6.98 1.99
CA LEU A 127 12.85 -8.14 2.43
C LEU A 127 13.04 -9.18 1.33
N LEU A 128 12.03 -9.40 0.47
CA LEU A 128 12.18 -10.24 -0.72
C LEU A 128 13.18 -9.64 -1.72
N LEU A 129 13.08 -8.33 -2.00
CA LEU A 129 14.01 -7.68 -2.93
C LEU A 129 15.47 -7.70 -2.41
N LEU A 130 15.67 -7.51 -1.11
CA LEU A 130 16.99 -7.62 -0.47
C LEU A 130 17.54 -9.04 -0.58
N LYS A 131 16.78 -10.06 -0.16
CA LYS A 131 17.27 -11.45 -0.07
C LYS A 131 17.33 -12.15 -1.41
N ASP A 132 16.19 -12.20 -2.09
CA ASP A 132 16.02 -13.04 -3.26
C ASP A 132 16.63 -12.35 -4.50
N PHE A 133 16.41 -11.04 -4.63
CA PHE A 133 16.85 -10.27 -5.80
C PHE A 133 18.19 -9.55 -5.58
N HIS A 134 18.87 -9.83 -4.47
CA HIS A 134 20.22 -9.33 -4.14
C HIS A 134 20.35 -7.80 -4.11
N PHE A 135 19.27 -7.08 -3.76
CA PHE A 135 19.36 -5.63 -3.60
C PHE A 135 20.23 -5.25 -2.40
N ASP A 136 20.42 -6.16 -1.45
CA ASP A 136 21.36 -5.99 -0.34
C ASP A 136 22.80 -5.82 -0.84
N ASP A 137 23.22 -6.59 -1.86
CA ASP A 137 24.51 -6.44 -2.52
C ASP A 137 24.60 -5.11 -3.29
N CYS A 138 23.54 -4.71 -4.00
CA CYS A 138 23.48 -3.41 -4.69
C CYS A 138 23.67 -2.23 -3.72
N ILE A 139 22.95 -2.25 -2.58
CA ILE A 139 23.06 -1.20 -1.54
C ILE A 139 24.46 -1.25 -0.90
N THR A 140 24.97 -2.45 -0.62
CA THR A 140 26.31 -2.65 -0.06
C THR A 140 27.39 -2.05 -0.96
N ASP A 141 27.35 -2.35 -2.26
CA ASP A 141 28.32 -1.82 -3.24
C ASP A 141 28.22 -0.30 -3.35
N CYS A 142 27.01 0.24 -3.40
CA CYS A 142 26.79 1.68 -3.41
C CYS A 142 27.37 2.38 -2.18
N VAL A 143 27.21 1.80 -0.99
CA VAL A 143 27.73 2.38 0.26
C VAL A 143 29.26 2.26 0.31
N LEU A 144 29.83 1.13 -0.11
CA LEU A 144 31.29 0.92 -0.09
C LEU A 144 32.05 1.85 -1.04
N ASP A 145 31.41 2.32 -2.11
CA ASP A 145 31.97 3.30 -3.04
C ASP A 145 32.16 4.70 -2.42
N LYS A 146 31.59 4.98 -1.23
CA LYS A 146 31.77 6.22 -0.45
C LYS A 146 31.51 7.52 -1.22
N LYS A 147 30.49 7.53 -2.07
CA LYS A 147 30.18 8.70 -2.92
C LYS A 147 29.24 9.72 -2.28
N ASN A 148 28.67 9.43 -1.12
CA ASN A 148 27.69 10.30 -0.47
C ASN A 148 27.83 10.29 1.06
N GLU A 149 27.28 11.31 1.73
CA GLU A 149 27.38 11.50 3.19
C GLU A 149 26.73 10.37 4.00
N TYR A 150 25.64 9.77 3.51
CA TYR A 150 24.98 8.65 4.15
C TYR A 150 25.87 7.40 4.17
N ALA A 151 26.59 7.15 3.08
CA ALA A 151 27.57 6.08 2.99
C ALA A 151 28.71 6.30 3.99
N TYR A 152 29.22 7.53 4.14
CA TYR A 152 30.22 7.85 5.16
C TYR A 152 29.71 7.60 6.57
N PHE A 153 28.48 8.02 6.88
CA PHE A 153 27.86 7.82 8.18
C PHE A 153 27.70 6.33 8.52
N ILE A 154 27.17 5.53 7.58
CA ILE A 154 26.99 4.09 7.77
C ILE A 154 28.35 3.40 7.99
N LEU A 155 29.36 3.74 7.18
CA LEU A 155 30.68 3.12 7.29
C LEU A 155 31.44 3.54 8.55
N ALA A 156 31.20 4.75 9.07
CA ALA A 156 31.78 5.19 10.34
C ALA A 156 31.25 4.40 11.54
N ALA A 157 30.05 3.82 11.45
CA ALA A 157 29.49 2.94 12.47
C ALA A 157 30.11 1.52 12.47
N LEU A 158 30.99 1.21 11.50
CA LEU A 158 31.65 -0.07 11.40
C LEU A 158 33.09 0.02 11.98
N THR A 159 33.40 -0.85 12.94
CA THR A 159 34.72 -0.90 13.61
C THR A 159 35.69 -1.92 12.98
N GLU A 160 35.25 -2.67 11.98
CA GLU A 160 35.95 -3.83 11.43
C GLU A 160 36.87 -3.51 10.24
N LYS A 161 38.05 -4.15 10.19
CA LYS A 161 39.06 -3.92 9.14
C LYS A 161 38.97 -4.94 8.00
N SER A 162 38.42 -6.13 8.25
CA SER A 162 38.23 -7.16 7.21
C SER A 162 37.06 -6.80 6.29
N GLU A 163 37.30 -6.73 4.98
CA GLU A 163 36.27 -6.36 3.99
C GLU A 163 35.09 -7.34 3.95
N LYS A 164 35.34 -8.64 4.14
CA LYS A 164 34.28 -9.66 4.20
C LYS A 164 33.35 -9.46 5.39
N ASN A 165 33.92 -9.23 6.57
CA ASN A 165 33.15 -9.01 7.78
C ASN A 165 32.40 -7.67 7.71
N LYS A 166 33.05 -6.65 7.15
CA LYS A 166 32.44 -5.34 6.91
C LYS A 166 31.23 -5.41 5.99
N ARG A 167 31.27 -6.21 4.91
CA ARG A 167 30.09 -6.48 4.06
C ARG A 167 28.96 -7.13 4.84
N GLN A 168 29.25 -8.13 5.67
CA GLN A 168 28.24 -8.79 6.49
C GLN A 168 27.58 -7.84 7.50
N MET A 169 28.38 -7.02 8.19
CA MET A 169 27.87 -6.01 9.14
C MET A 169 27.07 -4.91 8.42
N LEU A 170 27.48 -4.56 7.20
CA LEU A 170 26.74 -3.60 6.38
C LEU A 170 25.37 -4.16 5.96
N LYS A 171 25.31 -5.43 5.54
CA LYS A 171 24.03 -6.13 5.30
C LYS A 171 23.15 -6.11 6.55
N GLU A 172 23.69 -6.43 7.73
CA GLU A 172 22.93 -6.32 8.99
C GLU A 172 22.30 -4.92 9.17
N ILE A 173 23.08 -3.84 8.99
CA ILE A 173 22.55 -2.47 9.08
C ILE A 173 21.48 -2.23 8.03
N ILE A 174 21.67 -2.67 6.78
CA ILE A 174 20.72 -2.48 5.68
C ILE A 174 19.38 -3.16 6.00
N TYR A 175 19.40 -4.46 6.35
CA TYR A 175 18.18 -5.21 6.63
C TYR A 175 17.43 -4.64 7.84
N LYS A 176 18.14 -4.30 8.92
CA LYS A 176 17.52 -3.75 10.14
C LYS A 176 17.00 -2.33 9.92
N SER A 177 17.76 -1.46 9.25
CA SER A 177 17.33 -0.09 8.94
C SER A 177 16.12 -0.10 8.02
N PHE A 178 16.14 -0.95 6.99
CA PHE A 178 15.01 -1.09 6.08
C PHE A 178 13.77 -1.58 6.82
N LEU A 179 13.84 -2.70 7.57
CA LEU A 179 12.70 -3.24 8.31
C LEU A 179 12.08 -2.19 9.23
N VAL A 180 12.90 -1.51 10.04
CA VAL A 180 12.45 -0.47 10.96
C VAL A 180 11.81 0.69 10.20
N SER A 181 12.43 1.13 9.10
CA SER A 181 11.86 2.21 8.28
C SER A 181 10.53 1.82 7.64
N ALA A 182 10.40 0.61 7.11
CA ALA A 182 9.18 0.11 6.48
C ALA A 182 8.03 -0.05 7.48
N LEU A 183 8.31 -0.54 8.69
CA LEU A 183 7.30 -0.68 9.73
C LEU A 183 6.82 0.67 10.28
N PHE A 184 7.66 1.71 10.26
CA PHE A 184 7.37 2.96 10.94
C PHE A 184 7.22 4.18 10.02
N HIS A 185 7.28 4.03 8.70
CA HIS A 185 7.18 5.18 7.79
C HIS A 185 5.85 5.93 7.85
N ASP A 186 4.77 5.24 8.24
CA ASP A 186 3.40 5.77 8.25
C ASP A 186 2.83 6.08 9.65
N ILE A 187 3.62 5.96 10.73
CA ILE A 187 3.13 6.22 12.11
C ILE A 187 2.70 7.68 12.37
N GLY A 188 3.07 8.60 11.48
CA GLY A 188 2.70 10.00 11.49
C GLY A 188 1.31 10.29 10.93
N TYR A 189 0.66 9.35 10.22
CA TYR A 189 -0.69 9.54 9.70
C TYR A 189 -1.75 9.83 10.80
N PRO A 190 -1.78 9.08 11.92
CA PRO A 190 -2.62 9.42 13.08
C PRO A 190 -2.43 10.86 13.56
N LEU A 191 -1.19 11.34 13.61
CA LEU A 191 -0.89 12.72 14.03
C LEU A 191 -1.35 13.72 12.99
N ALA A 192 -1.12 13.45 11.70
CA ALA A 192 -1.60 14.31 10.63
C ALA A 192 -3.14 14.42 10.64
N TYR A 193 -3.84 13.33 10.90
CA TYR A 193 -5.30 13.31 11.09
C TYR A 193 -5.71 14.12 12.32
N TYR A 194 -5.11 13.84 13.49
CA TYR A 194 -5.39 14.57 14.73
C TYR A 194 -5.23 16.09 14.58
N PHE A 195 -4.12 16.55 13.98
CA PHE A 195 -3.88 17.98 13.81
C PHE A 195 -4.93 18.66 12.93
N ARG A 196 -5.35 18.00 11.83
CA ARG A 196 -6.45 18.52 10.99
C ARG A 196 -7.76 18.65 11.77
N THR A 197 -8.16 17.60 12.48
CA THR A 197 -9.40 17.59 13.26
C THR A 197 -9.35 18.61 14.40
N ALA A 198 -8.21 18.73 15.08
CA ALA A 198 -8.04 19.72 16.16
C ALA A 198 -8.13 21.16 15.63
N ASP A 199 -7.56 21.45 14.46
CA ASP A 199 -7.67 22.76 13.81
C ASP A 199 -9.13 23.07 13.44
N GLU A 200 -9.88 22.11 12.89
CA GLU A 200 -11.32 22.24 12.60
C GLU A 200 -12.16 22.50 13.86
N ILE A 201 -11.89 21.76 14.95
CA ILE A 201 -12.56 21.95 16.25
C ILE A 201 -12.27 23.35 16.80
N HIS A 202 -11.02 23.81 16.72
CA HIS A 202 -10.62 25.15 17.18
C HIS A 202 -11.26 26.27 16.37
N GLN A 203 -11.56 26.04 15.09
CA GLN A 203 -12.33 26.97 14.25
C GLN A 203 -13.81 26.99 14.63
N PHE A 204 -14.40 25.82 14.90
CA PHE A 204 -15.81 25.70 15.30
C PHE A 204 -16.09 26.35 16.65
N ALA A 205 -15.22 26.14 17.63
CA ALA A 205 -15.45 26.58 19.01
C ALA A 205 -14.15 27.07 19.67
N SER A 206 -14.01 28.39 19.76
CA SER A 206 -12.83 29.06 20.32
C SER A 206 -12.52 28.69 21.79
N PHE A 207 -13.50 28.18 22.54
CA PHE A 207 -13.30 27.71 23.91
C PHE A 207 -12.44 26.43 24.00
N PHE A 208 -12.27 25.65 22.91
CA PHE A 208 -11.35 24.51 22.93
C PHE A 208 -9.88 24.92 23.09
N LYS A 209 -9.54 26.16 22.74
CA LYS A 209 -8.23 26.76 23.04
C LYS A 209 -7.95 26.85 24.55
N ILE A 210 -8.98 26.76 25.40
CA ILE A 210 -8.83 26.71 26.86
C ILE A 210 -8.29 25.33 27.30
N VAL A 211 -8.71 24.26 26.61
CA VAL A 211 -8.36 22.87 26.98
C VAL A 211 -7.04 22.44 26.34
N ASN A 212 -6.81 22.83 25.09
CA ASN A 212 -5.55 22.55 24.39
C ASN A 212 -5.05 23.80 23.63
N PRO A 213 -4.38 24.75 24.30
CA PRO A 213 -3.94 26.00 23.66
C PRO A 213 -2.88 25.79 22.58
N ALA A 214 -2.08 24.73 22.67
CA ALA A 214 -1.07 24.36 21.69
C ALA A 214 -1.37 22.98 21.10
N VAL A 215 -2.12 22.93 20.00
CA VAL A 215 -2.44 21.69 19.25
C VAL A 215 -1.19 20.87 18.92
N LYS A 216 -0.06 21.57 18.74
CA LYS A 216 1.17 21.04 18.18
C LYS A 216 2.39 21.70 18.82
N THR A 217 3.41 20.90 19.13
CA THR A 217 4.69 21.39 19.67
C THR A 217 5.35 22.38 18.71
N VAL A 218 5.95 23.45 19.24
CA VAL A 218 6.64 24.45 18.44
C VAL A 218 7.89 23.84 17.81
N PHE A 219 8.11 24.09 16.52
CA PHE A 219 9.23 23.49 15.79
C PHE A 219 10.61 23.78 16.42
N ALA A 220 10.78 24.95 17.05
CA ALA A 220 12.01 25.30 17.75
C ALA A 220 12.36 24.33 18.89
N GLU A 221 11.36 23.81 19.61
CA GLU A 221 11.56 22.84 20.68
C GLU A 221 11.96 21.47 20.11
N ILE A 222 11.30 21.03 19.04
CA ILE A 222 11.66 19.80 18.32
C ILE A 222 13.09 19.89 17.80
N LYS A 223 13.44 21.01 17.16
CA LYS A 223 14.78 21.28 16.68
C LYS A 223 15.79 21.21 17.81
N ALA A 224 15.53 21.84 18.96
CA ALA A 224 16.45 21.82 20.09
C ALA A 224 16.75 20.39 20.59
N LEU A 225 15.74 19.52 20.60
CA LEU A 225 15.89 18.11 21.01
C LEU A 225 16.58 17.25 19.94
N LEU A 226 16.28 17.47 18.67
CA LEU A 226 16.70 16.62 17.56
C LEU A 226 17.91 17.16 16.79
N ASN A 227 18.50 18.30 17.17
CA ASN A 227 19.60 18.94 16.45
C ASN A 227 20.83 18.02 16.26
N ASN A 228 20.98 17.01 17.12
CA ASN A 228 22.08 16.03 17.06
C ASN A 228 21.72 14.76 16.26
N SER A 229 20.49 14.64 15.77
CA SER A 229 20.07 13.55 14.89
C SER A 229 20.61 13.75 13.48
N TRP A 230 20.87 12.64 12.78
CA TRP A 230 21.45 12.67 11.45
C TRP A 230 20.52 13.38 10.44
N LEU A 231 19.21 13.23 10.61
CA LEU A 231 18.20 13.94 9.83
C LEU A 231 18.36 15.47 9.93
N PHE A 232 18.48 16.00 11.15
CA PHE A 232 18.62 17.46 11.36
C PHE A 232 20.02 17.97 11.02
N GLN A 233 21.02 17.09 10.95
CA GLN A 233 22.38 17.44 10.50
C GLN A 233 22.51 17.49 8.97
N THR A 234 21.74 16.68 8.24
CA THR A 234 21.86 16.54 6.77
C THR A 234 20.79 17.29 5.99
N VAL A 235 19.61 17.48 6.55
CA VAL A 235 18.51 18.20 5.88
C VAL A 235 18.39 19.61 6.43
N ALA A 236 18.22 20.59 5.53
CA ALA A 236 18.06 21.98 5.92
C ALA A 236 16.86 22.16 6.87
N HIS A 237 17.08 22.82 8.00
CA HIS A 237 16.05 23.02 9.03
C HIS A 237 14.77 23.68 8.48
N ASP A 238 14.89 24.60 7.52
CA ASP A 238 13.75 25.25 6.89
C ASP A 238 12.92 24.28 6.04
N GLU A 239 13.54 23.25 5.47
CA GLU A 239 12.85 22.20 4.72
C GLU A 239 12.07 21.27 5.66
N ILE A 240 12.70 20.83 6.75
CA ILE A 240 12.04 20.06 7.81
C ILE A 240 10.86 20.86 8.38
N ARG A 241 11.07 22.15 8.68
CA ARG A 241 10.03 23.04 9.19
C ARG A 241 8.84 23.15 8.25
N LYS A 242 9.08 23.37 6.95
CA LYS A 242 8.01 23.47 5.95
C LYS A 242 7.17 22.21 5.87
N LYS A 243 7.80 21.02 5.88
CA LYS A 243 7.07 19.74 5.90
C LYS A 243 6.30 19.55 7.20
N TYR A 244 6.93 19.86 8.33
CA TYR A 244 6.29 19.79 9.64
C TYR A 244 5.05 20.66 9.69
N GLU A 245 5.13 21.95 9.33
CA GLU A 245 3.99 22.89 9.32
C GLU A 245 2.86 22.44 8.38
N LYS A 246 3.17 21.71 7.31
CA LYS A 246 2.19 21.13 6.38
C LYS A 246 1.56 19.81 6.85
N ASN A 247 1.94 19.33 8.04
CA ASN A 247 1.52 18.02 8.56
C ASN A 247 1.86 16.86 7.60
N ASP A 248 3.01 16.94 6.92
CA ASP A 248 3.51 15.86 6.07
C ASP A 248 3.74 14.60 6.90
N HIS A 249 3.10 13.49 6.52
CA HIS A 249 3.10 12.28 7.34
C HIS A 249 4.51 11.69 7.48
N GLY A 250 5.34 11.68 6.44
CA GLY A 250 6.73 11.20 6.53
C GLY A 250 7.58 12.03 7.47
N CYS A 251 7.42 13.36 7.44
CA CYS A 251 8.09 14.24 8.40
C CYS A 251 7.62 14.01 9.85
N LEU A 252 6.31 13.85 10.06
CA LEU A 252 5.76 13.56 11.38
C LEU A 252 6.21 12.18 11.87
N SER A 253 6.19 11.16 11.02
CA SER A 253 6.69 9.81 11.32
C SER A 253 8.15 9.84 11.75
N ALA A 254 9.02 10.51 10.98
CA ALA A 254 10.45 10.60 11.29
C ALA A 254 10.72 11.34 12.61
N ILE A 255 10.02 12.45 12.86
CA ILE A 255 10.15 13.20 14.12
C ILE A 255 9.65 12.36 15.29
N SER A 256 8.46 11.74 15.19
CA SER A 256 7.92 10.89 16.25
C SER A 256 8.82 9.69 16.55
N PHE A 257 9.36 9.07 15.50
CA PHE A 257 10.30 7.98 15.62
C PHE A 257 11.59 8.40 16.33
N LEU A 258 12.20 9.54 15.95
CA LEU A 258 13.39 10.05 16.62
C LEU A 258 13.11 10.49 18.06
N MET A 259 11.98 11.15 18.31
CA MET A 259 11.59 11.61 19.65
C MET A 259 11.47 10.45 20.63
N ASN A 260 11.01 9.26 20.20
CA ASN A 260 10.97 8.07 21.05
C ASN A 260 12.34 7.76 21.73
N PHE A 261 13.44 8.01 21.01
CA PHE A 261 14.80 7.75 21.51
C PHE A 261 15.47 8.99 22.10
N TYR A 262 15.34 10.14 21.46
CA TYR A 262 15.98 11.38 21.89
C TYR A 262 15.35 11.98 23.14
N PHE A 263 14.02 11.88 23.30
CA PHE A 263 13.32 12.44 24.46
C PHE A 263 13.69 11.71 25.76
N SER A 264 13.86 10.39 25.70
CA SER A 264 14.29 9.57 26.84
C SER A 264 15.82 9.58 27.04
N GLY A 265 16.58 10.13 26.09
CA GLY A 265 18.04 10.04 26.06
C GLY A 265 18.59 8.65 25.74
N SER A 266 17.72 7.67 25.45
CA SER A 266 18.11 6.29 25.16
C SER A 266 18.96 6.15 23.90
N ILE A 267 18.86 7.09 22.95
CA ILE A 267 19.72 7.13 21.77
C ILE A 267 21.22 7.14 22.10
N TYR A 268 21.60 7.76 23.23
CA TYR A 268 23.00 7.92 23.63
C TYR A 268 23.59 6.69 24.34
N SER A 269 22.76 5.72 24.70
CA SER A 269 23.21 4.43 25.27
C SER A 269 23.28 3.31 24.24
N LEU A 270 22.84 3.56 23.00
CA LEU A 270 22.99 2.62 21.90
C LEU A 270 24.44 2.58 21.40
N ASP A 271 24.89 1.39 21.01
CA ASP A 271 26.14 1.25 20.26
C ASP A 271 26.03 1.89 18.86
N ASP A 272 27.17 2.18 18.25
CA ASP A 272 27.25 2.91 16.99
C ASP A 272 26.42 2.28 15.85
N ARG A 273 26.35 0.94 15.79
CA ARG A 273 25.54 0.24 14.78
C ARG A 273 24.06 0.43 15.03
N LYS A 274 23.59 0.21 16.26
CA LYS A 274 22.19 0.41 16.63
C LYS A 274 21.75 1.86 16.44
N ARG A 275 22.61 2.81 16.81
CA ARG A 275 22.36 4.23 16.55
C ARG A 275 22.28 4.52 15.05
N CYS A 276 23.20 3.97 14.25
CA CYS A 276 23.15 4.10 12.79
C CYS A 276 21.83 3.58 12.21
N ILE A 277 21.33 2.43 12.69
CA ILE A 277 20.04 1.86 12.26
C ILE A 277 18.88 2.82 12.53
N VAL A 278 18.80 3.39 13.74
CA VAL A 278 17.76 4.37 14.10
C VAL A 278 17.87 5.62 13.22
N GLU A 279 19.05 6.19 13.09
CA GLU A 279 19.25 7.44 12.35
C GLU A 279 18.96 7.27 10.84
N MET A 280 19.42 6.18 10.24
CA MET A 280 19.17 5.89 8.82
C MET A 280 17.71 5.52 8.54
N ALA A 281 17.03 4.84 9.47
CA ALA A 281 15.60 4.62 9.37
C ALA A 281 14.84 5.95 9.39
N ALA A 282 15.18 6.88 10.29
CA ALA A 282 14.54 8.19 10.38
C ALA A 282 14.73 9.03 9.10
N VAL A 283 15.93 9.03 8.52
CA VAL A 283 16.19 9.70 7.23
C VAL A 283 15.35 9.10 6.11
N SER A 284 15.30 7.76 6.03
CA SER A 284 14.51 7.06 5.02
C SER A 284 13.03 7.40 5.15
N ILE A 285 12.49 7.36 6.38
CA ILE A 285 11.11 7.75 6.69
C ILE A 285 10.86 9.22 6.34
N TYR A 286 11.79 10.14 6.58
CA TYR A 286 11.56 11.55 6.22
C TYR A 286 11.50 11.75 4.70
N LYS A 287 12.40 11.07 3.97
CA LYS A 287 12.60 11.28 2.53
C LYS A 287 11.59 10.53 1.68
N HIS A 288 10.91 9.51 2.19
CA HIS A 288 9.92 8.77 1.39
C HIS A 288 8.73 9.66 0.96
N THR A 289 8.49 10.82 1.58
CA THR A 289 7.47 11.79 1.13
C THR A 289 8.04 12.99 0.37
N ASN A 290 9.33 12.95 -0.02
CA ASN A 290 9.92 14.05 -0.79
C ASN A 290 9.21 14.22 -2.13
N TYR A 291 8.82 15.46 -2.41
CA TYR A 291 8.23 15.82 -3.68
C TYR A 291 9.31 16.26 -4.66
N TYR A 292 9.32 15.67 -5.85
CA TYR A 292 10.26 16.01 -6.91
C TYR A 292 9.52 16.69 -8.08
N HIS A 293 9.97 17.90 -8.46
CA HIS A 293 9.41 18.66 -9.60
C HIS A 293 10.24 18.45 -10.87
N LYS A 294 9.59 18.52 -12.04
CA LYS A 294 10.16 18.91 -13.36
C LYS A 294 11.63 18.44 -13.58
N ASN A 295 11.82 17.12 -13.68
CA ASN A 295 13.09 16.42 -13.97
C ASN A 295 14.01 16.12 -12.77
N SER A 296 13.64 16.52 -11.55
CA SER A 296 14.29 15.97 -10.35
C SER A 296 13.65 14.64 -9.97
N ARG A 297 14.45 13.74 -9.39
CA ARG A 297 14.02 12.46 -8.82
C ARG A 297 15.04 11.99 -7.80
N MET A 298 14.66 11.01 -7.00
CA MET A 298 15.58 10.34 -6.10
C MET A 298 16.55 9.44 -6.88
N LEU A 299 17.84 9.48 -6.53
CA LEU A 299 18.86 8.65 -7.14
C LEU A 299 19.38 7.64 -6.11
N PHE A 300 19.34 6.36 -6.48
CA PHE A 300 19.82 5.26 -5.63
C PHE A 300 21.27 5.49 -5.18
N SER A 301 22.14 5.93 -6.09
CA SER A 301 23.56 6.17 -5.78
C SER A 301 23.84 7.29 -4.77
N GLN A 302 22.86 8.17 -4.51
CA GLN A 302 22.99 9.27 -3.57
C GLN A 302 22.45 8.92 -2.18
N ASP A 303 21.40 8.11 -2.11
CA ASP A 303 20.76 7.70 -0.85
C ASP A 303 20.02 6.37 -1.06
N PRO A 304 20.74 5.23 -1.00
CA PRO A 304 20.20 3.95 -1.43
C PRO A 304 19.11 3.41 -0.50
N LEU A 305 19.19 3.66 0.82
CA LEU A 305 18.18 3.19 1.78
C LEU A 305 16.87 3.96 1.63
N SER A 306 16.93 5.28 1.55
CA SER A 306 15.74 6.10 1.41
C SER A 306 15.08 5.90 0.04
N TYR A 307 15.87 5.72 -1.02
CA TYR A 307 15.37 5.32 -2.34
C TYR A 307 14.66 3.97 -2.27
N PHE A 308 15.28 2.99 -1.62
CA PHE A 308 14.74 1.64 -1.52
C PHE A 308 13.40 1.60 -0.78
N LEU A 309 13.30 2.31 0.35
CA LEU A 309 12.01 2.46 1.06
C LEU A 309 10.95 3.12 0.18
N ARG A 310 11.30 4.23 -0.51
CA ARG A 310 10.39 4.95 -1.39
C ARG A 310 9.85 4.06 -2.52
N ILE A 311 10.73 3.29 -3.16
CA ILE A 311 10.34 2.36 -4.23
C ILE A 311 9.42 1.27 -3.70
N CYS A 312 9.71 0.69 -2.53
CA CYS A 312 8.86 -0.35 -1.97
C CYS A 312 7.48 0.20 -1.56
N ASP A 313 7.40 1.40 -0.98
CA ASP A 313 6.13 2.10 -0.67
C ASP A 313 5.31 2.35 -1.94
N ASP A 314 5.94 2.92 -2.98
CA ASP A 314 5.25 3.27 -4.21
C ASP A 314 4.85 2.03 -5.05
N LEU A 315 5.62 0.94 -5.03
CA LEU A 315 5.34 -0.30 -5.75
C LEU A 315 4.32 -1.21 -5.05
N GLN A 316 4.07 -1.02 -3.76
CA GLN A 316 3.13 -1.84 -2.99
C GLN A 316 1.70 -1.59 -3.49
N GLU A 317 1.26 -2.40 -4.45
CA GLU A 317 -0.03 -2.24 -5.12
C GLU A 317 -1.01 -3.39 -4.94
N TRP A 318 -0.56 -4.57 -4.52
CA TRP A 318 -1.48 -5.69 -4.34
C TRP A 318 -2.43 -5.42 -3.17
N GLN A 319 -3.66 -5.89 -3.35
CA GLN A 319 -4.79 -5.73 -2.43
C GLN A 319 -5.01 -4.27 -2.03
N ARG A 320 -4.79 -3.37 -3.00
CA ARG A 320 -5.11 -1.95 -2.88
C ARG A 320 -6.60 -1.77 -3.20
N PHE A 321 -7.32 -1.21 -2.24
CA PHE A 321 -8.73 -0.91 -2.41
C PHE A 321 -9.03 0.59 -2.35
N LEU A 322 -10.20 0.93 -2.86
CA LEU A 322 -10.79 2.27 -2.80
C LEU A 322 -12.07 2.20 -1.96
N VAL A 323 -12.19 3.10 -1.00
CA VAL A 323 -13.43 3.33 -0.25
C VAL A 323 -14.25 4.38 -0.99
N CYS A 324 -15.44 3.98 -1.44
CA CYS A 324 -16.39 4.88 -2.10
C CYS A 324 -17.67 5.00 -1.25
N ILE A 325 -18.13 6.23 -1.00
CA ILE A 325 -19.38 6.51 -0.27
C ILE A 325 -20.36 7.17 -1.22
N GLU A 326 -21.37 6.42 -1.66
CA GLU A 326 -22.28 6.86 -2.73
C GLU A 326 -23.74 6.50 -2.47
N GLU A 327 -24.65 7.31 -3.03
CA GLU A 327 -26.10 7.06 -3.02
C GLU A 327 -26.49 5.92 -3.97
N LYS A 328 -25.71 5.73 -5.03
CA LYS A 328 -26.07 4.92 -6.20
C LYS A 328 -25.54 3.49 -6.16
N HIS A 329 -24.67 3.14 -5.21
CA HIS A 329 -24.19 1.76 -5.06
C HIS A 329 -25.17 0.84 -4.30
N ASN A 330 -26.47 1.13 -4.44
CA ASN A 330 -27.57 0.22 -4.18
C ASN A 330 -27.81 -0.78 -5.33
N TYR A 331 -26.83 -0.97 -6.22
CA TYR A 331 -26.88 -2.05 -7.19
C TYR A 331 -26.69 -3.39 -6.45
N LEU A 332 -27.80 -3.95 -5.99
CA LEU A 332 -27.84 -5.34 -5.53
C LEU A 332 -27.47 -6.21 -6.73
N ARG A 333 -26.31 -6.87 -6.72
CA ARG A 333 -25.90 -7.75 -7.81
C ARG A 333 -26.46 -9.15 -7.58
N CYS A 334 -27.06 -9.75 -8.59
CA CYS A 334 -27.47 -11.15 -8.50
C CYS A 334 -26.22 -12.06 -8.51
N ALA A 335 -26.00 -12.84 -7.46
CA ALA A 335 -24.86 -13.76 -7.36
C ALA A 335 -24.82 -14.83 -8.48
N GLU A 336 -25.99 -15.14 -9.06
CA GLU A 336 -26.12 -16.15 -10.10
C GLU A 336 -25.80 -15.60 -11.48
N CYS A 337 -26.46 -14.50 -11.89
CA CYS A 337 -26.36 -13.98 -13.25
C CYS A 337 -25.62 -12.64 -13.38
N GLY A 338 -25.10 -12.07 -12.30
CA GLY A 338 -24.30 -10.84 -12.31
C GLY A 338 -25.06 -9.55 -12.60
N LYS A 339 -26.33 -9.63 -13.01
CA LYS A 339 -27.15 -8.47 -13.33
C LYS A 339 -27.48 -7.66 -12.08
N ILE A 340 -27.62 -6.36 -12.29
CA ILE A 340 -28.12 -5.42 -11.29
C ILE A 340 -29.59 -5.74 -11.04
N ILE A 341 -29.91 -6.03 -9.79
CA ILE A 341 -31.25 -6.27 -9.29
C ILE A 341 -31.89 -4.90 -9.09
N ARG A 342 -33.03 -4.69 -9.76
CA ARG A 342 -33.80 -3.46 -9.70
C ARG A 342 -35.10 -3.70 -8.92
N PRO A 343 -35.69 -2.65 -8.30
CA PRO A 343 -37.00 -2.77 -7.69
C PRO A 343 -38.02 -3.16 -8.77
N ALA A 344 -38.94 -4.07 -8.44
CA ALA A 344 -39.92 -4.61 -9.40
C ALA A 344 -40.87 -3.52 -9.93
N ARG A 345 -41.05 -2.43 -9.17
CA ARG A 345 -41.74 -1.18 -9.50
C ARG A 345 -41.05 -0.03 -8.78
N GLU A 346 -41.21 1.21 -9.25
CA GLU A 346 -40.81 2.40 -8.48
C GLU A 346 -41.39 2.30 -7.05
N ASP A 347 -40.56 2.57 -6.04
CA ASP A 347 -40.87 2.47 -4.61
C ASP A 347 -41.26 1.08 -4.07
N SER A 348 -40.95 -0.01 -4.79
CA SER A 348 -41.18 -1.37 -4.28
C SER A 348 -40.11 -1.81 -3.27
N SER A 349 -40.55 -2.43 -2.16
CA SER A 349 -39.66 -3.20 -1.27
C SER A 349 -39.23 -4.54 -1.88
N ILE A 350 -39.84 -4.94 -2.99
CA ILE A 350 -39.53 -6.17 -3.71
C ILE A 350 -38.63 -5.84 -4.90
N TYR A 351 -37.46 -6.44 -4.89
CA TYR A 351 -36.42 -6.33 -5.90
C TYR A 351 -36.43 -7.61 -6.74
N GLN A 352 -36.41 -7.48 -8.06
CA GLN A 352 -36.47 -8.63 -8.95
C GLN A 352 -35.27 -8.65 -9.88
N CYS A 353 -34.65 -9.82 -9.99
CA CYS A 353 -33.64 -10.08 -11.00
C CYS A 353 -34.33 -10.61 -12.27
N SER A 354 -33.76 -10.29 -13.42
CA SER A 354 -34.17 -10.85 -14.72
C SER A 354 -33.99 -12.37 -14.81
N CYS A 355 -33.22 -13.00 -13.91
CA CYS A 355 -33.16 -14.46 -13.79
C CYS A 355 -34.34 -15.07 -13.00
N GLY A 356 -35.30 -14.27 -12.53
CA GLY A 356 -36.49 -14.71 -11.81
C GLY A 356 -36.37 -14.70 -10.29
N LYS A 357 -35.18 -14.47 -9.73
CA LYS A 357 -35.01 -14.32 -8.27
C LYS A 357 -35.63 -13.03 -7.76
N GLN A 358 -36.32 -13.13 -6.62
CA GLN A 358 -36.87 -12.00 -5.89
C GLN A 358 -36.12 -11.80 -4.58
N PHE A 359 -35.94 -10.54 -4.21
CA PHE A 359 -35.25 -10.08 -3.02
C PHE A 359 -36.15 -9.08 -2.31
N GLN A 360 -36.14 -9.07 -0.99
CA GLN A 360 -36.89 -8.10 -0.21
C GLN A 360 -35.91 -7.14 0.47
N LYS A 361 -36.13 -5.83 0.32
CA LYS A 361 -35.37 -4.81 1.04
C LYS A 361 -35.75 -4.89 2.51
N ILE A 362 -34.81 -5.31 3.35
CA ILE A 362 -35.01 -5.52 4.80
C ILE A 362 -34.67 -4.25 5.61
N THR A 363 -33.98 -3.29 5.00
CA THR A 363 -33.53 -2.04 5.65
C THR A 363 -34.15 -0.82 4.97
N GLN A 364 -34.63 0.15 5.76
CA GLN A 364 -35.25 1.39 5.26
C GLN A 364 -34.30 2.61 5.25
N MET A 365 -33.03 2.44 5.61
CA MET A 365 -32.09 3.56 5.66
C MET A 365 -31.78 4.07 4.25
N GLU A 366 -32.03 5.36 4.01
CA GLU A 366 -31.68 6.09 2.78
C GLU A 366 -30.22 6.62 2.79
N ASN A 367 -29.38 6.11 3.70
CA ASN A 367 -27.99 6.53 3.81
C ASN A 367 -27.16 6.05 2.60
N LYS A 368 -26.14 6.84 2.25
CA LYS A 368 -25.10 6.43 1.28
C LYS A 368 -24.43 5.14 1.74
N LYS A 369 -24.12 4.25 0.79
CA LYS A 369 -23.43 2.98 1.08
C LYS A 369 -21.92 3.18 0.96
N MET A 370 -21.18 2.66 1.93
CA MET A 370 -19.73 2.51 1.85
C MET A 370 -19.38 1.23 1.09
N SER A 371 -18.48 1.33 0.11
CA SER A 371 -18.05 0.21 -0.73
C SER A 371 -16.54 0.12 -0.77
N TYR A 372 -16.04 -1.11 -0.67
CA TYR A 372 -14.63 -1.46 -0.79
C TYR A 372 -14.40 -2.10 -2.15
N ILE A 373 -13.64 -1.44 -3.02
CA ILE A 373 -13.31 -1.97 -4.36
C ILE A 373 -11.80 -2.22 -4.40
N ASP A 374 -11.38 -3.46 -4.24
CA ASP A 374 -10.00 -3.90 -4.42
C ASP A 374 -9.72 -4.09 -5.92
N ILE A 375 -8.75 -3.39 -6.50
CA ILE A 375 -8.55 -3.36 -7.96
C ILE A 375 -7.34 -4.16 -8.42
N CYS A 376 -6.49 -4.64 -7.50
CA CYS A 376 -5.24 -5.31 -7.83
C CYS A 376 -5.06 -6.58 -6.98
N ASN A 377 -5.22 -7.75 -7.60
CA ASN A 377 -5.26 -9.02 -6.87
C ASN A 377 -3.89 -9.46 -6.34
N GLY A 378 -2.80 -8.97 -6.93
CA GLY A 378 -1.47 -9.51 -6.67
C GLY A 378 -0.36 -8.77 -7.40
N MET A 379 0.87 -9.12 -7.07
CA MET A 379 2.07 -8.70 -7.78
C MET A 379 2.99 -9.89 -8.02
N SER A 380 3.66 -9.93 -9.16
CA SER A 380 4.67 -10.94 -9.46
C SER A 380 6.02 -10.29 -9.77
N LEU A 381 7.10 -10.91 -9.33
CA LEU A 381 8.47 -10.49 -9.56
C LEU A 381 9.20 -11.60 -10.34
N GLU A 382 9.79 -11.26 -11.49
CA GLU A 382 10.60 -12.17 -12.29
C GLU A 382 11.98 -11.58 -12.56
N GLY A 383 13.02 -12.22 -12.04
CA GLY A 383 14.41 -11.76 -12.16
C GLY A 383 15.26 -12.71 -13.00
N ASN A 384 16.08 -12.14 -13.90
CA ASN A 384 17.06 -12.87 -14.72
C ASN A 384 18.51 -12.38 -14.53
N GLY A 385 18.82 -11.74 -13.40
CA GLY A 385 20.17 -11.30 -13.01
C GLY A 385 20.56 -9.91 -13.50
N HIS A 386 20.14 -9.52 -14.71
CA HIS A 386 20.35 -8.15 -15.23
C HIS A 386 19.09 -7.30 -15.23
N LYS A 387 17.92 -7.96 -15.18
CA LYS A 387 16.62 -7.32 -15.30
C LYS A 387 15.63 -7.92 -14.30
N LEU A 388 14.78 -7.05 -13.76
CA LEU A 388 13.67 -7.39 -12.89
C LEU A 388 12.36 -6.92 -13.55
N HIS A 389 11.48 -7.87 -13.83
CA HIS A 389 10.13 -7.60 -14.32
C HIS A 389 9.15 -7.64 -13.14
N ILE A 390 8.36 -6.58 -13.00
CA ILE A 390 7.34 -6.43 -11.97
C ILE A 390 5.97 -6.40 -12.64
N TYR A 391 5.14 -7.41 -12.39
CA TYR A 391 3.81 -7.53 -12.96
C TYR A 391 2.75 -7.16 -11.93
N LEU A 392 1.98 -6.11 -12.18
CA LEU A 392 0.85 -5.71 -11.34
C LEU A 392 -0.44 -6.31 -11.88
N GLN A 393 -1.09 -7.15 -11.09
CA GLN A 393 -2.22 -7.96 -11.52
C GLN A 393 -3.56 -7.26 -11.25
N TYR A 394 -3.82 -6.16 -11.97
CA TYR A 394 -5.12 -5.49 -11.92
C TYR A 394 -6.24 -6.41 -12.42
N ASP A 395 -7.35 -6.45 -11.71
CA ASP A 395 -8.51 -7.27 -12.05
C ASP A 395 -9.42 -6.53 -13.05
N CYS A 396 -9.55 -7.09 -14.25
CA CYS A 396 -10.36 -6.48 -15.31
C CYS A 396 -11.83 -6.32 -14.91
N TYR A 397 -12.40 -7.31 -14.22
CA TYR A 397 -13.80 -7.22 -13.82
C TYR A 397 -14.00 -6.16 -12.75
N ARG A 398 -13.09 -6.06 -11.78
CA ARG A 398 -13.17 -5.03 -10.72
C ARG A 398 -12.85 -3.62 -11.25
N LEU A 399 -12.03 -3.49 -12.29
CA LEU A 399 -11.87 -2.23 -13.03
C LEU A 399 -13.18 -1.79 -13.68
N LEU A 400 -13.99 -2.71 -14.23
CA LEU A 400 -15.31 -2.39 -14.75
C LEU A 400 -16.26 -1.94 -13.63
N GLU A 401 -16.26 -2.63 -12.48
CA GLU A 401 -17.05 -2.21 -11.31
C GLU A 401 -16.66 -0.81 -10.82
N LEU A 402 -15.37 -0.47 -10.86
CA LEU A 402 -14.89 0.86 -10.51
C LEU A 402 -15.48 1.96 -11.41
N LEU A 403 -15.74 1.70 -12.70
CA LEU A 403 -16.34 2.69 -13.60
C LEU A 403 -17.75 3.10 -13.19
N LEU A 404 -18.46 2.27 -12.43
CA LEU A 404 -19.77 2.59 -11.89
C LEU A 404 -19.69 3.64 -10.77
N SER A 405 -18.53 3.78 -10.12
CA SER A 405 -18.33 4.60 -8.92
C SER A 405 -17.36 5.76 -9.18
N ASP A 406 -16.12 5.46 -9.57
CA ASP A 406 -15.04 6.45 -9.76
C ASP A 406 -14.29 6.22 -11.08
N TYR A 407 -14.76 6.88 -12.14
CA TYR A 407 -14.15 6.85 -13.47
C TYR A 407 -12.72 7.44 -13.50
N GLU A 408 -12.41 8.38 -12.60
CA GLU A 408 -11.13 9.10 -12.58
C GLU A 408 -10.05 8.36 -11.79
N ALA A 409 -10.43 7.38 -10.97
CA ALA A 409 -9.48 6.57 -10.18
C ALA A 409 -8.38 5.93 -11.04
N VAL A 410 -8.73 5.44 -12.24
CA VAL A 410 -7.76 4.86 -13.17
C VAL A 410 -6.77 5.90 -13.71
N VAL A 411 -7.24 7.10 -14.03
CA VAL A 411 -6.38 8.21 -14.52
C VAL A 411 -5.40 8.63 -13.43
N TYR A 412 -5.89 8.75 -12.19
CA TYR A 412 -5.05 9.03 -11.04
C TYR A 412 -3.98 7.95 -10.84
N ARG A 413 -4.37 6.68 -10.97
CA ARG A 413 -3.48 5.54 -10.80
C ARG A 413 -2.40 5.46 -11.90
N GLU A 414 -2.78 5.69 -13.15
CA GLU A 414 -1.86 5.76 -14.29
C GLU A 414 -0.76 6.82 -14.06
N LYS A 415 -1.14 8.00 -13.56
CA LYS A 415 -0.19 9.05 -13.22
C LYS A 415 0.81 8.60 -12.15
N GLY A 416 0.36 7.86 -11.14
CA GLY A 416 1.22 7.29 -10.09
C GLY A 416 2.24 6.31 -10.68
N LEU A 417 1.77 5.33 -11.47
CA LEU A 417 2.63 4.33 -12.10
C LEU A 417 3.68 4.92 -13.04
N LYS A 418 3.31 5.93 -13.83
CA LYS A 418 4.28 6.68 -14.67
C LYS A 418 5.34 7.40 -13.84
N GLY A 419 4.97 7.88 -12.65
CA GLY A 419 5.92 8.43 -11.69
C GLY A 419 6.95 7.39 -11.24
N ILE A 420 6.50 6.17 -10.97
CA ILE A 420 7.35 5.05 -10.56
C ILE A 420 8.27 4.62 -11.70
N GLU A 421 7.74 4.45 -12.92
CA GLU A 421 8.54 4.14 -14.12
C GLU A 421 9.68 5.15 -14.31
N ASN A 422 9.37 6.45 -14.18
CA ASN A 422 10.40 7.50 -14.25
C ASN A 422 11.43 7.36 -13.12
N MET A 423 10.99 7.06 -11.89
CA MET A 423 11.90 6.88 -10.76
C MET A 423 12.85 5.69 -10.96
N LEU A 424 12.43 4.63 -11.65
CA LEU A 424 13.22 3.40 -11.84
C LEU A 424 14.25 3.48 -12.98
N GLN A 425 14.09 4.37 -13.95
CA GLN A 425 15.00 4.47 -15.10
C GLN A 425 16.44 4.80 -14.69
N PHE A 426 17.46 4.26 -15.34
CA PHE A 426 18.86 4.70 -15.20
C PHE A 426 19.37 4.81 -13.74
N GLN A 427 19.09 3.81 -12.91
CA GLN A 427 19.58 3.77 -11.53
C GLN A 427 20.88 2.96 -11.45
N ASN A 428 21.99 3.64 -11.17
CA ASN A 428 23.27 2.96 -10.97
C ASN A 428 23.17 1.90 -9.88
N TYR A 429 23.96 0.83 -10.00
CA TYR A 429 24.02 -0.34 -9.10
C TYR A 429 22.81 -1.27 -9.12
N LEU A 430 21.63 -0.80 -9.54
CA LEU A 430 20.43 -1.62 -9.64
C LEU A 430 20.34 -2.32 -10.99
N PRO A 431 19.68 -3.50 -11.07
CA PRO A 431 19.29 -4.07 -12.35
C PRO A 431 18.29 -3.16 -13.08
N ASP A 432 18.10 -3.37 -14.37
CA ASP A 432 17.01 -2.70 -15.10
C ASP A 432 15.67 -3.22 -14.58
N ILE A 433 14.77 -2.31 -14.17
CA ILE A 433 13.46 -2.67 -13.62
C ILE A 433 12.37 -2.23 -14.59
N GLU A 434 11.51 -3.17 -15.00
CA GLU A 434 10.36 -2.91 -15.87
C GLU A 434 9.04 -3.22 -15.18
N LEU A 435 8.09 -2.29 -15.29
CA LEU A 435 6.73 -2.47 -14.81
C LEU A 435 5.82 -2.95 -15.94
N HIS A 436 5.04 -3.98 -15.65
CA HIS A 436 4.07 -4.59 -16.54
C HIS A 436 2.69 -4.52 -15.88
N TYR A 437 1.76 -3.79 -16.49
CA TYR A 437 0.40 -3.65 -15.96
C TYR A 437 -0.60 -3.31 -17.06
N PHE A 438 -1.87 -3.63 -16.78
CA PHE A 438 -2.99 -3.13 -17.56
C PHE A 438 -3.87 -2.26 -16.67
N LEU A 439 -4.15 -1.06 -17.14
CA LEU A 439 -5.16 -0.18 -16.61
C LEU A 439 -5.94 0.41 -17.77
N SER A 440 -7.25 0.55 -17.59
CA SER A 440 -8.13 1.18 -18.56
C SER A 440 -9.38 1.69 -17.84
N ASN A 441 -9.89 2.84 -18.27
CA ASN A 441 -11.25 3.29 -17.95
C ASN A 441 -12.17 3.24 -19.16
N ASN A 442 -11.72 2.57 -20.23
CA ASN A 442 -12.50 2.26 -21.41
C ASN A 442 -13.06 0.82 -21.28
N PRO A 443 -14.38 0.64 -21.16
CA PRO A 443 -14.97 -0.66 -20.83
C PRO A 443 -14.71 -1.74 -21.90
N VAL A 444 -14.65 -1.38 -23.18
CA VAL A 444 -14.44 -2.37 -24.25
C VAL A 444 -12.98 -2.81 -24.34
N GLU A 445 -12.03 -1.92 -24.03
CA GLU A 445 -10.62 -2.29 -23.87
C GLU A 445 -10.42 -3.25 -22.69
N ILE A 446 -11.16 -3.06 -21.60
CA ILE A 446 -11.10 -3.96 -20.43
C ILE A 446 -11.66 -5.35 -20.77
N VAL A 447 -12.78 -5.41 -21.49
CA VAL A 447 -13.38 -6.68 -21.96
C VAL A 447 -12.43 -7.42 -22.89
N LYS A 448 -11.77 -6.70 -23.81
CA LYS A 448 -10.77 -7.28 -24.71
C LYS A 448 -9.56 -7.83 -23.95
N GLU A 449 -9.00 -7.08 -23.02
CA GLU A 449 -7.90 -7.56 -22.16
C GLU A 449 -8.30 -8.80 -21.36
N MET A 450 -9.53 -8.85 -20.85
CA MET A 450 -10.06 -10.02 -20.14
C MET A 450 -10.01 -11.28 -21.01
N GLN A 451 -10.36 -11.15 -22.30
CA GLN A 451 -10.27 -12.24 -23.26
C GLN A 451 -8.82 -12.62 -23.57
N GLU A 452 -7.95 -11.63 -23.83
CA GLU A 452 -6.54 -11.87 -24.14
C GLU A 452 -5.81 -12.61 -23.00
N ARG A 453 -6.07 -12.24 -21.74
CA ARG A 453 -5.48 -12.88 -20.56
C ARG A 453 -5.92 -14.32 -20.35
N SER A 454 -7.11 -14.68 -20.82
CA SER A 454 -7.65 -16.04 -20.68
C SER A 454 -6.93 -17.06 -21.57
N LYS A 455 -6.18 -16.59 -22.58
CA LYS A 455 -5.59 -17.42 -23.64
C LYS A 455 -6.61 -18.29 -24.41
N MET A 456 -7.91 -18.05 -24.26
CA MET A 456 -8.94 -18.77 -24.99
C MET A 456 -9.03 -18.27 -26.44
N SER A 457 -9.25 -19.20 -27.38
CA SER A 457 -9.46 -18.81 -28.77
C SER A 457 -10.83 -18.15 -28.95
N ALA A 458 -10.96 -17.27 -29.94
CA ALA A 458 -12.25 -16.69 -30.30
C ALA A 458 -13.31 -17.77 -30.63
N ALA A 459 -12.88 -18.91 -31.18
CA ALA A 459 -13.75 -20.04 -31.47
C ALA A 459 -14.31 -20.71 -30.20
N ASP A 460 -13.50 -20.81 -29.15
CA ASP A 460 -13.94 -21.38 -27.86
C ASP A 460 -14.96 -20.48 -27.16
N ILE A 461 -14.73 -19.16 -27.18
CA ILE A 461 -15.67 -18.17 -26.66
C ILE A 461 -16.98 -18.24 -27.46
N GLN A 462 -16.90 -18.31 -28.78
CA GLN A 462 -18.09 -18.43 -29.65
C GLN A 462 -18.89 -19.70 -29.35
N LYS A 463 -18.21 -20.84 -29.25
CA LYS A 463 -18.83 -22.12 -28.91
C LYS A 463 -19.48 -22.09 -27.52
N TRP A 464 -18.85 -21.43 -26.55
CA TRP A 464 -19.45 -21.24 -25.23
C TRP A 464 -20.73 -20.40 -25.31
N MET A 465 -20.70 -19.26 -26.00
CA MET A 465 -21.87 -18.39 -26.18
C MET A 465 -23.03 -19.15 -26.83
N ASP A 466 -22.76 -19.97 -27.84
CA ASP A 466 -23.77 -20.78 -28.54
C ASP A 466 -24.50 -21.76 -27.60
N ASN A 467 -23.84 -22.21 -26.54
CA ASN A 467 -24.37 -23.16 -25.56
C ASN A 467 -25.06 -22.49 -24.36
N GLN A 468 -25.07 -21.15 -24.28
CA GLN A 468 -25.74 -20.42 -23.19
C GLN A 468 -27.20 -20.16 -23.49
N LYS A 469 -28.06 -20.24 -22.46
CA LYS A 469 -29.49 -19.85 -22.56
C LYS A 469 -29.69 -18.41 -23.05
N ASN A 470 -28.74 -17.52 -22.74
CA ASN A 470 -28.73 -16.11 -23.16
C ASN A 470 -27.71 -15.85 -24.29
N GLY A 471 -27.37 -16.87 -25.10
CA GLY A 471 -26.31 -16.79 -26.12
C GLY A 471 -26.50 -15.66 -27.15
N VAL A 472 -27.75 -15.34 -27.52
CA VAL A 472 -28.06 -14.25 -28.45
C VAL A 472 -27.63 -12.89 -27.89
N ASN A 473 -27.96 -12.62 -26.63
CA ASN A 473 -27.60 -11.35 -25.97
C ASN A 473 -26.08 -11.21 -25.80
N LEU A 474 -25.37 -12.32 -25.54
CA LEU A 474 -23.91 -12.32 -25.43
C LEU A 474 -23.25 -12.01 -26.78
N LYS A 475 -23.75 -12.56 -27.89
CA LYS A 475 -23.26 -12.24 -29.23
C LYS A 475 -23.53 -10.78 -29.61
N GLU A 476 -24.73 -10.28 -29.31
CA GLU A 476 -25.06 -8.88 -29.52
C GLU A 476 -24.13 -7.96 -28.73
N PHE A 477 -23.92 -8.27 -27.45
CA PHE A 477 -22.96 -7.56 -26.60
C PHE A 477 -21.55 -7.54 -27.21
N MET A 478 -21.05 -8.69 -27.69
CA MET A 478 -19.73 -8.77 -28.34
C MET A 478 -19.66 -7.90 -29.60
N ASN A 479 -20.69 -7.94 -30.46
CA ASN A 479 -20.74 -7.08 -31.64
C ASN A 479 -20.73 -5.58 -31.27
N ILE A 480 -21.41 -5.21 -30.18
CA ILE A 480 -21.41 -3.83 -29.68
C ILE A 480 -20.01 -3.46 -29.15
N CYS A 481 -19.32 -4.37 -28.46
CA CYS A 481 -17.93 -4.14 -28.06
C CYS A 481 -17.04 -3.84 -29.27
N ASP A 482 -17.13 -4.65 -30.33
CA ASP A 482 -16.36 -4.48 -31.56
C ASP A 482 -16.69 -3.15 -32.29
N ASP A 483 -17.98 -2.79 -32.37
CA ASP A 483 -18.42 -1.50 -32.90
C ASP A 483 -17.81 -0.34 -32.11
N LYS A 484 -17.88 -0.39 -30.77
CA LYS A 484 -17.36 0.67 -29.90
C LYS A 484 -15.83 0.79 -29.92
N ILE A 485 -15.11 -0.31 -30.17
CA ILE A 485 -13.67 -0.27 -30.44
C ILE A 485 -13.42 0.46 -31.76
N SER A 486 -14.12 0.07 -32.84
CA SER A 486 -13.91 0.65 -34.17
C SER A 486 -14.26 2.14 -34.27
N THR A 487 -15.30 2.56 -33.54
CA THR A 487 -15.80 3.94 -33.52
C THR A 487 -15.16 4.82 -32.43
N GLN A 488 -14.25 4.25 -31.62
CA GLN A 488 -13.69 4.91 -30.43
C GLN A 488 -14.78 5.49 -29.50
N GLY A 489 -15.84 4.71 -29.28
CA GLY A 489 -17.05 5.14 -28.57
C GLY A 489 -16.80 5.60 -27.13
N PHE A 490 -15.67 5.21 -26.53
CA PHE A 490 -15.25 5.60 -25.18
C PHE A 490 -13.88 6.29 -25.13
N GLY A 491 -13.35 6.71 -26.28
CA GLY A 491 -12.04 7.35 -26.38
C GLY A 491 -10.87 6.36 -26.30
N GLY A 492 -9.75 6.78 -25.70
CA GLY A 492 -8.53 5.97 -25.59
C GLY A 492 -8.59 4.88 -24.51
N LYS A 493 -7.52 4.07 -24.38
CA LYS A 493 -7.35 3.09 -23.28
C LYS A 493 -7.38 3.76 -21.91
N ILE A 494 -6.65 4.86 -21.77
CA ILE A 494 -6.72 5.77 -20.62
C ILE A 494 -7.33 7.06 -21.12
N GLU A 495 -8.61 7.28 -20.84
CA GLU A 495 -9.37 8.43 -21.30
C GLU A 495 -9.43 9.51 -20.20
N ARG A 496 -9.07 10.75 -20.56
CA ARG A 496 -8.94 11.89 -19.64
C ARG A 496 -10.07 12.91 -19.80
N ASN A 497 -10.84 12.84 -20.88
CA ASN A 497 -12.01 13.69 -21.11
C ASN A 497 -13.24 13.11 -20.41
N THR A 498 -13.29 13.31 -19.11
CA THR A 498 -14.32 12.77 -18.22
C THR A 498 -15.70 13.34 -18.55
N VAL A 499 -15.77 14.62 -18.94
CA VAL A 499 -17.01 15.29 -19.36
C VAL A 499 -17.65 14.58 -20.56
N LYS A 500 -16.85 14.14 -21.53
CA LYS A 500 -17.36 13.50 -22.75
C LYS A 500 -17.71 12.03 -22.57
N TYR A 501 -16.85 11.27 -21.88
CA TYR A 501 -16.89 9.80 -21.93
C TYR A 501 -17.32 9.10 -20.64
N ALA A 502 -17.21 9.74 -19.47
CA ALA A 502 -17.48 9.07 -18.20
C ALA A 502 -18.94 8.57 -18.10
N GLY A 503 -19.91 9.40 -18.49
CA GLY A 503 -21.33 9.03 -18.48
C GLY A 503 -21.65 7.89 -19.45
N ALA A 504 -21.06 7.91 -20.65
CA ALA A 504 -21.25 6.85 -21.64
C ALA A 504 -20.65 5.52 -21.18
N ALA A 505 -19.43 5.54 -20.64
CA ALA A 505 -18.76 4.35 -20.11
C ALA A 505 -19.54 3.74 -18.94
N LYS A 506 -20.00 4.58 -18.00
CA LYS A 506 -20.82 4.14 -16.87
C LYS A 506 -22.14 3.50 -17.33
N ASN A 507 -22.86 4.15 -18.24
CA ASN A 507 -24.13 3.63 -18.76
C ASN A 507 -23.94 2.30 -19.48
N PHE A 508 -22.87 2.16 -20.27
CA PHE A 508 -22.53 0.92 -20.93
C PHE A 508 -22.27 -0.21 -19.93
N THR A 509 -21.40 0.03 -18.94
CA THR A 509 -21.10 -0.97 -17.91
C THR A 509 -22.35 -1.35 -17.12
N GLU A 510 -23.20 -0.38 -16.75
CA GLU A 510 -24.45 -0.65 -16.03
C GLU A 510 -25.41 -1.53 -16.86
N GLN A 511 -25.54 -1.22 -18.15
CA GLN A 511 -26.43 -1.93 -19.06
C GLN A 511 -26.00 -3.37 -19.31
N TYR A 512 -24.70 -3.62 -19.45
CA TYR A 512 -24.15 -4.92 -19.87
C TYR A 512 -23.44 -5.69 -18.74
N LEU A 513 -23.61 -5.30 -17.47
CA LEU A 513 -22.90 -5.94 -16.35
C LEU A 513 -23.14 -7.45 -16.26
N GLY A 514 -24.34 -7.92 -16.62
CA GLY A 514 -24.67 -9.34 -16.61
C GLY A 514 -23.90 -10.14 -17.66
N GLU A 515 -23.83 -9.61 -18.88
CA GLU A 515 -23.10 -10.18 -20.01
C GLU A 515 -21.59 -10.16 -19.71
N ILE A 516 -21.07 -9.06 -19.17
CA ILE A 516 -19.70 -8.92 -18.67
C ILE A 516 -19.39 -10.00 -17.62
N PHE A 517 -20.26 -10.16 -16.62
CA PHE A 517 -20.06 -11.13 -15.53
C PHE A 517 -20.11 -12.58 -16.03
N ALA A 518 -21.02 -12.89 -16.95
CA ALA A 518 -21.10 -14.23 -17.54
C ALA A 518 -19.83 -14.57 -18.33
N LEU A 519 -19.33 -13.63 -19.12
CA LEU A 519 -18.06 -13.77 -19.83
C LEU A 519 -16.90 -13.94 -18.84
N TRP A 520 -16.79 -13.05 -17.85
CA TRP A 520 -15.74 -13.11 -16.83
C TRP A 520 -15.69 -14.45 -16.11
N LYS A 521 -16.83 -14.96 -15.62
CA LYS A 521 -16.91 -16.28 -14.97
C LYS A 521 -16.43 -17.42 -15.87
N PHE A 522 -16.81 -17.39 -17.14
CA PHE A 522 -16.37 -18.41 -18.10
C PHE A 522 -14.86 -18.40 -18.28
N LEU A 523 -14.28 -17.20 -18.44
CA LEU A 523 -12.85 -17.01 -18.64
C LEU A 523 -12.04 -17.32 -17.37
N GLU A 524 -12.60 -17.06 -16.17
CA GLU A 524 -11.95 -17.35 -14.88
C GLU A 524 -11.88 -18.85 -14.58
N VAL A 525 -12.98 -19.59 -14.78
CA VAL A 525 -13.03 -21.05 -14.56
C VAL A 525 -11.98 -21.77 -15.42
N LYS A 526 -11.74 -21.29 -16.64
CA LYS A 526 -10.78 -21.89 -17.58
C LYS A 526 -9.33 -21.45 -17.39
N ARG A 527 -9.07 -20.43 -16.57
CA ARG A 527 -7.72 -19.98 -16.22
C ARG A 527 -7.10 -20.84 -15.09
N ASN A 528 -7.94 -21.49 -14.29
CA ASN A 528 -7.54 -22.34 -13.17
C ASN A 528 -7.58 -23.86 -13.50
N ASP A 529 -8.05 -24.21 -14.71
CA ASP A 529 -7.92 -25.54 -15.34
C ASP A 529 -6.62 -25.60 -16.15
#